data_AF-R6ZKX1-F1
#
_entry.id   AF-R6ZKX1-F1
#
_cell.length_a   1.000
_cell.length_b   1.000
_cell.length_c   1.000
_cell.angle_alpha   90.00
_cell.angle_beta   90.00
_cell.angle_gamma   90.00
#
_symmetry.space_group_name_H-M   'P 1'
#
loop_
_entity.id
_entity.type
_entity.pdbx_description
1 polymer ?
#
loop_
_entity_poly.entity_id
_entity_poly.type
_entity_poly.pdbx_seq_one_letter_code
_entity_poly.pdbx_strand_id
1 'polypeptide(L)'
;MVPQYNVPPAGYNQKSRLAAGLLGILLGTLGVHNFYLGFTTRGVVQLLVSIIGGIFTCGMATVAIAVWGFVEGVLLLAASPSRMYDGHGVILRD
;
A
#
# COMPACT_ATOMS: atom_id res chain seq x y z
N MET A 1 -17.95 -5.14 3.93
CA MET A 1 -17.40 -3.93 4.56
C MET A 1 -16.59 -4.42 5.75
N VAL A 2 -15.26 -4.28 5.74
CA VAL A 2 -14.46 -4.67 6.91
C VAL A 2 -14.72 -3.63 8.00
N PRO A 3 -15.13 -4.02 9.22
CA PRO A 3 -15.32 -3.07 10.30
C PRO A 3 -14.04 -2.27 10.54
N GLN A 4 -14.16 -0.94 10.58
CA GLN A 4 -13.04 -0.04 10.80
C GLN A 4 -12.87 0.15 12.30
N TYR A 5 -11.72 -0.26 12.84
CA TYR A 5 -11.43 -0.15 14.25
C TYR A 5 -10.40 0.95 14.49
N ASN A 6 -10.87 2.03 15.10
CA ASN A 6 -10.09 3.19 15.50
C ASN A 6 -9.24 2.97 16.78
N VAL A 7 -9.35 1.80 17.41
CA VAL A 7 -8.53 1.37 18.55
C VAL A 7 -8.05 -0.05 18.24
N PRO A 8 -6.77 -0.40 18.37
CA PRO A 8 -6.35 -1.76 18.06
C PRO A 8 -6.97 -2.77 19.05
N PRO A 9 -7.42 -3.95 18.58
CA PRO A 9 -7.76 -5.08 19.46
C PRO A 9 -6.56 -5.45 20.37
N ALA A 10 -6.83 -5.95 21.58
CA ALA A 10 -5.78 -6.35 22.50
C ALA A 10 -4.84 -7.39 21.86
N GLY A 11 -3.53 -7.10 21.86
CA GLY A 11 -2.50 -7.94 21.22
C GLY A 11 -2.31 -7.71 19.72
N TYR A 12 -3.03 -6.77 19.09
CA TYR A 12 -2.84 -6.45 17.68
C TYR A 12 -1.64 -5.52 17.47
N ASN A 13 -0.68 -5.95 16.65
CA ASN A 13 0.46 -5.11 16.27
C ASN A 13 0.06 -4.13 15.17
N GLN A 14 -0.18 -2.86 15.55
CA GLN A 14 -0.46 -1.80 14.58
C GLN A 14 0.71 -1.55 13.64
N LYS A 15 0.41 -1.36 12.37
CA LYS A 15 1.40 -1.08 11.33
C LYS A 15 1.64 0.42 11.20
N SER A 16 2.90 0.82 11.00
CA SER A 16 3.24 2.24 10.90
C SER A 16 2.83 2.81 9.54
N ARG A 17 2.08 3.90 9.58
CA ARG A 17 1.69 4.66 8.40
C ARG A 17 2.91 5.26 7.72
N LEU A 18 3.84 5.80 8.49
CA LEU A 18 5.09 6.38 7.98
C LEU A 18 5.94 5.32 7.28
N ALA A 19 6.14 4.14 7.90
CA ALA A 19 6.87 3.05 7.28
C ALA A 19 6.21 2.60 5.97
N ALA A 20 4.88 2.45 5.96
CA ALA A 20 4.12 2.11 4.77
C ALA A 20 4.27 3.18 3.66
N GLY A 21 4.22 4.46 4.02
CA GLY A 21 4.36 5.57 3.09
C GLY A 21 5.77 5.66 2.48
N LEU A 22 6.80 5.48 3.31
CA LEU A 22 8.20 5.45 2.86
C LEU A 22 8.45 4.27 1.92
N LEU A 23 7.94 3.08 2.27
CA LEU A 23 7.95 1.90 1.40
C LEU A 23 7.21 2.15 0.08
N GLY A 24 6.12 2.92 0.11
CA GLY A 24 5.36 3.29 -1.08
C GLY A 24 6.11 4.25 -2.01
N ILE A 25 6.90 5.17 -1.47
CA ILE A 25 7.73 6.07 -2.29
C ILE A 25 8.95 5.33 -2.87
N LEU A 26 9.66 4.55 -2.04
CA LEU A 26 10.92 3.93 -2.45
C LEU A 26 10.72 2.64 -3.26
N LEU A 27 9.71 1.84 -2.91
CA LEU A 27 9.40 0.53 -3.50
C LEU A 27 7.96 0.45 -4.06
N GLY A 28 7.37 1.60 -4.42
CA GLY A 28 6.00 1.69 -4.92
C GLY A 28 5.73 0.92 -6.21
N THR A 29 6.75 0.77 -7.07
CA THR A 29 6.68 -0.03 -8.31
C THR A 29 6.43 -1.51 -8.06
N LEU A 30 6.87 -2.01 -6.90
CA LEU A 30 6.74 -3.41 -6.49
C LEU A 30 5.47 -3.65 -5.66
N GLY A 31 4.82 -2.59 -5.16
CA GLY A 31 3.63 -2.69 -4.31
C GLY A 31 3.89 -3.19 -2.89
N VAL A 32 5.13 -3.12 -2.40
CA VAL A 32 5.55 -3.66 -1.09
C VAL A 32 4.80 -3.01 0.08
N HIS A 33 4.45 -1.72 -0.03
CA HIS A 33 3.66 -1.02 0.97
C HIS A 33 2.25 -1.61 1.13
N ASN A 34 1.65 -2.13 0.06
CA ASN A 34 0.34 -2.79 0.12
C ASN A 34 0.44 -4.16 0.81
N PHE A 35 1.51 -4.91 0.58
CA PHE A 35 1.79 -6.13 1.35
C PHE A 35 2.06 -5.82 2.82
N TYR A 36 2.81 -4.75 3.11
CA TYR A 36 3.05 -4.31 4.47
C TYR A 36 1.74 -4.06 5.19
N LEU A 37 0.82 -3.30 4.59
CA LEU A 37 -0.50 -3.00 5.14
C LEU A 37 -1.49 -4.17 5.16
N GLY A 38 -1.13 -5.37 4.69
CA GLY A 38 -2.04 -6.52 4.64
C GLY A 38 -3.01 -6.50 3.46
N PHE A 39 -2.87 -5.56 2.52
CA PHE A 39 -3.59 -5.57 1.25
C PHE A 39 -2.91 -6.49 0.23
N THR A 40 -2.78 -7.78 0.57
CA THR A 40 -2.09 -8.78 -0.25
C THR A 40 -2.63 -8.83 -1.67
N THR A 41 -3.95 -8.82 -1.87
CA THR A 41 -4.55 -8.82 -3.21
C THR A 41 -4.11 -7.61 -4.03
N ARG A 42 -4.08 -6.41 -3.44
CA ARG A 42 -3.64 -5.19 -4.14
C ARG A 42 -2.16 -5.24 -4.46
N GLY A 43 -1.34 -5.68 -3.49
CA GLY A 43 0.11 -5.86 -3.69
C GLY A 43 0.43 -6.87 -4.80
N VAL A 44 -0.26 -8.02 -4.82
CA VAL A 44 -0.08 -9.05 -5.86
C VAL A 44 -0.49 -8.53 -7.23
N VAL A 45 -1.64 -7.84 -7.33
CA VAL A 45 -2.06 -7.22 -8.60
C VAL A 45 -1.02 -6.21 -9.09
N GLN A 46 -0.53 -5.35 -8.19
CA GLN A 46 0.47 -4.34 -8.53
C GLN A 46 1.79 -4.96 -9.00
N LEU A 47 2.22 -6.05 -8.37
CA LEU A 47 3.40 -6.82 -8.74
C LEU A 47 3.24 -7.58 -10.06
N LEU A 48 2.08 -8.20 -10.30
CA LEU A 48 1.81 -8.89 -11.56
C LEU A 48 1.69 -7.90 -12.72
N VAL A 49 1.05 -6.75 -12.52
CA VAL A 49 0.94 -5.72 -13.55
C VAL A 49 2.29 -5.07 -13.83
N SER A 50 3.12 -4.83 -12.81
CA SER A 50 4.47 -4.28 -13.03
C SER A 50 5.37 -5.28 -13.74
N ILE A 51 5.35 -6.57 -13.36
CA ILE A 51 6.21 -7.58 -14.00
C ILE A 51 5.64 -8.00 -15.36
N ILE A 52 4.43 -8.57 -15.39
CA ILE A 52 3.83 -9.11 -16.62
C ILE A 52 3.44 -7.95 -17.54
N GLY A 53 2.67 -6.98 -17.03
CA GLY A 53 2.29 -5.81 -17.82
C GLY A 53 3.51 -5.03 -18.30
N GLY A 54 4.54 -4.86 -17.47
CA GLY A 54 5.80 -4.22 -17.86
C GLY A 54 6.50 -4.94 -19.00
N ILE A 55 6.62 -6.26 -18.94
CA ILE A 55 7.22 -7.08 -20.00
C ILE A 55 6.43 -6.96 -21.31
N PHE A 56 5.10 -7.06 -21.26
CA PHE A 56 4.25 -7.01 -22.46
C PHE A 56 4.12 -5.61 -23.07
N THR A 57 4.29 -4.54 -22.27
CA THR A 57 4.12 -3.14 -22.71
C THR A 57 5.44 -2.38 -22.83
N CYS A 58 6.57 -3.10 -22.86
CA CYS A 58 7.91 -2.50 -22.95
C CYS A 58 8.19 -1.44 -21.85
N GLY A 59 7.65 -1.66 -20.65
CA GLY A 59 7.84 -0.81 -19.48
C GLY A 59 6.83 0.33 -19.29
N MET A 60 5.83 0.50 -20.17
CA MET A 60 4.81 1.54 -19.94
C MET A 60 3.92 1.23 -18.72
N ALA A 61 3.50 -0.03 -18.56
CA ALA A 61 2.71 -0.43 -17.40
C ALA A 61 3.48 -0.26 -16.08
N THR A 62 4.80 -0.45 -16.06
CA THR A 62 5.62 -0.22 -14.87
C THR A 62 5.64 1.24 -14.45
N VAL A 63 5.63 2.19 -15.40
CA VAL A 63 5.57 3.62 -15.09
C VAL A 63 4.23 3.99 -14.49
N ALA A 64 3.12 3.47 -15.03
CA ALA A 64 1.80 3.70 -14.46
C ALA A 64 1.70 3.17 -13.01
N ILE A 65 2.25 1.97 -12.75
CA ILE A 65 2.32 1.39 -11.41
C ILE A 65 3.27 2.17 -10.48
N ALA A 66 4.37 2.72 -11.01
CA ALA A 66 5.27 3.59 -10.25
C ALA A 66 4.53 4.82 -9.73
N VAL A 67 3.77 5.49 -10.61
CA VAL A 67 2.98 6.68 -10.26
C VAL A 67 1.89 6.31 -9.26
N TRP A 68 1.20 5.19 -9.46
CA TRP A 68 0.21 4.68 -8.50
C TRP A 68 0.82 4.46 -7.11
N GLY A 69 1.94 3.76 -7.04
CA GLY A 69 2.65 3.47 -5.79
C GLY A 69 3.14 4.75 -5.10
N PHE A 70 3.65 5.71 -5.87
CA PHE A 70 4.07 7.02 -5.36
C PHE A 70 2.91 7.80 -4.76
N VAL A 71 1.76 7.87 -5.45
CA VAL A 71 0.56 8.55 -4.95
C VAL A 71 0.07 7.89 -3.65
N GLU A 72 0.02 6.55 -3.59
CA GLU A 72 -0.33 5.85 -2.35
C GLU A 72 0.67 6.09 -1.21
N GLY A 73 1.97 6.17 -1.53
CA GLY A 73 3.02 6.52 -0.58
C GLY A 73 2.81 7.92 0.03
N VAL A 74 2.53 8.91 -0.81
CA VAL A 74 2.23 10.29 -0.38
C VAL A 74 0.94 10.34 0.42
N LEU A 75 -0.13 9.64 0.01
CA LEU A 75 -1.40 9.60 0.76
C LEU A 75 -1.21 9.03 2.17
N LEU A 76 -0.39 7.99 2.31
CA LEU A 76 -0.02 7.45 3.62
C LEU A 76 0.76 8.47 4.45
N LEU A 77 1.79 9.11 3.90
CA LEU A 77 2.58 10.12 4.61
C LEU A 77 1.73 11.33 5.02
N ALA A 78 0.80 11.76 4.14
CA ALA A 78 -0.11 12.87 4.35
C ALA A 78 -1.27 12.54 5.32
N ALA A 79 -1.26 11.37 5.97
CA ALA A 79 -2.33 10.95 6.88
C ALA A 79 -3.71 11.00 6.21
N SER A 80 -3.79 10.68 4.91
CA SER A 80 -5.04 10.87 4.17
C SER A 80 -6.12 9.91 4.69
N PRO A 81 -7.36 10.38 4.89
CA PRO A 81 -8.45 9.56 5.44
C PRO A 81 -8.75 8.31 4.60
N SER A 82 -8.41 8.33 3.31
CA SER A 82 -8.53 7.19 2.39
C SER A 82 -7.55 6.05 2.67
N ARG A 83 -6.46 6.27 3.40
CA ARG A 83 -5.38 5.31 3.69
C ARG A 83 -4.99 5.28 5.18
N MET A 84 -5.96 5.49 6.07
CA MET A 84 -5.76 5.43 7.52
C MET A 84 -5.85 4.01 8.12
N TYR A 85 -6.30 3.03 7.34
CA TYR A 85 -6.57 1.68 7.83
C TYR A 85 -5.79 0.62 7.05
N ASP A 86 -5.46 -0.45 7.74
CA ASP A 86 -4.83 -1.63 7.16
C ASP A 86 -5.86 -2.59 6.53
N GLY A 87 -5.38 -3.69 5.96
CA GLY A 87 -6.21 -4.72 5.32
C GLY A 87 -7.16 -5.46 6.27
N HIS A 88 -6.94 -5.35 7.58
CA HIS A 88 -7.82 -5.89 8.62
C HIS A 88 -8.79 -4.84 9.18
N GLY A 89 -8.77 -3.63 8.64
CA GLY A 89 -9.62 -2.52 9.09
C GLY A 89 -9.12 -1.87 10.38
N VAL A 90 -7.89 -2.14 10.83
CA VAL A 90 -7.32 -1.51 12.02
C VAL A 90 -6.61 -0.22 11.62
N ILE A 91 -6.77 0.83 12.44
CA ILE A 91 -6.11 2.11 12.22
C ILE A 91 -4.58 1.96 12.29
N LEU A 92 -3.89 2.63 11.37
CA LEU A 92 -2.43 2.69 11.34
C LEU A 92 -1.91 3.53 12.50
N ARG A 93 -0.73 3.17 13.01
CA ARG A 93 -0.01 4.00 13.99
C ARG A 93 0.70 5.13 13.25
N ASP A 94 0.87 6.24 13.97
CA ASP A 94 1.42 7.53 13.47
C ASP A 94 0.46 8.27 12.53
#